data_AF-A0A248YT19-F1
#
_entry.id   AF-A0A248YT19-F1
#
_cell.length_a   1.000
_cell.length_b   1.000
_cell.length_c   1.000
_cell.angle_alpha   90.00
_cell.angle_beta   90.00
_cell.angle_gamma   90.00
#
_symmetry.space_group_name_H-M   'P 1'
#
loop_
_entity.id
_entity.type
_entity.pdbx_description
1 polymer ?
#
loop_
_entity_poly.entity_id
_entity_poly.type
_entity_poly.pdbx_seq_one_letter_code
_entity_poly.pdbx_strand_id
1 'polypeptide(L)'
;MRADVLSRLRCPVCADPLDAADRSVRCPRGHSFDLARQGYVNLLTGQTRHRGDSAEMVAAREEFLLAGHYDPITGLVAGAAARELAGDGGAAYPEPAGAAGAAYPDLVVDAGAGTGRYLGAVLDAAPAAVGLALDVSKPALRRAARAHPRASAALADTWRGLPVADRAARLVLNVFAPRNGPEFHRVLRPDGTLLVLTPAADHLGALVDRLRLLRVDPDKADRTADRLADRFDLVRRDPHRYDLDLPREAVGALVGMGPSAWHTDPEALAAGLRRLPDRVPVTVSVELASYRPR
;
A
#
# COMPACT_ATOMS: atom_id res chain seq x y z
N MET A 1 4.63 1.08 -18.57
CA MET A 1 4.93 0.19 -17.42
C MET A 1 6.31 -0.40 -17.64
N ARG A 2 7.10 -0.60 -16.58
CA ARG A 2 8.47 -1.13 -16.72
C ARG A 2 8.46 -2.62 -17.04
N ALA A 3 9.38 -3.09 -17.88
CA ALA A 3 9.47 -4.49 -18.32
C ALA A 3 9.82 -5.45 -17.16
N ASP A 4 10.67 -5.01 -16.23
CA ASP A 4 11.07 -5.75 -15.03
C ASP A 4 9.91 -5.99 -14.06
N VAL A 5 8.95 -5.06 -13.98
CA VAL A 5 7.69 -5.27 -13.24
C VAL A 5 6.68 -6.08 -14.06
N LEU A 6 6.53 -5.77 -15.35
CA LEU A 6 5.53 -6.39 -16.23
C LEU A 6 5.71 -7.90 -16.35
N SER A 7 6.95 -8.39 -16.49
CA SER A 7 7.27 -9.83 -16.55
C SER A 7 6.80 -10.63 -15.32
N ARG A 8 6.58 -9.94 -14.19
CA ARG A 8 6.10 -10.52 -12.93
C ARG A 8 4.59 -10.39 -12.75
N LEU A 9 3.89 -9.73 -13.67
CA LEU A 9 2.44 -9.65 -13.65
C LEU A 9 1.82 -10.88 -14.31
N ARG A 10 0.60 -11.19 -13.89
CA ARG A 10 -0.20 -12.29 -14.44
C ARG A 10 -1.56 -11.78 -14.88
N CYS A 11 -2.04 -12.36 -15.98
CA CYS A 11 -3.34 -12.05 -16.54
C CYS A 11 -4.42 -12.37 -15.50
N PRO A 12 -5.27 -11.41 -15.12
CA PRO A 12 -6.32 -11.62 -14.11
C PRO A 12 -7.46 -12.53 -14.59
N VAL A 13 -7.42 -12.99 -15.85
CA VAL A 13 -8.43 -13.90 -16.43
C VAL A 13 -7.91 -15.34 -16.49
N CYS A 14 -6.67 -15.54 -16.95
CA CYS A 14 -6.12 -16.87 -17.24
C CYS A 14 -4.80 -17.19 -16.52
N ALA A 15 -4.31 -16.28 -15.69
CA ALA A 15 -3.05 -16.39 -14.94
C ALA A 15 -1.78 -16.57 -15.78
N ASP A 16 -1.82 -16.42 -17.11
CA ASP A 16 -0.63 -16.44 -17.96
C ASP A 16 0.21 -15.15 -17.78
N PRO A 17 1.51 -15.18 -18.13
CA PRO A 17 2.34 -13.98 -18.21
C PRO A 17 1.71 -12.89 -19.09
N LEU A 18 1.99 -11.62 -18.73
CA LEU A 18 1.60 -10.44 -19.50
C LEU A 18 2.85 -9.85 -20.17
N ASP A 19 2.73 -9.55 -21.45
CA ASP A 19 3.75 -8.88 -22.25
C ASP A 19 3.26 -7.52 -22.75
N ALA A 20 4.21 -6.66 -23.10
CA ALA A 20 3.90 -5.34 -23.63
C ALA A 20 3.35 -5.45 -25.06
N ALA A 21 2.28 -4.71 -25.35
CA ALA A 21 1.68 -4.64 -26.67
C ALA A 21 1.27 -3.18 -26.97
N ASP A 22 2.18 -2.39 -27.54
CA ASP A 22 2.03 -0.96 -27.81
C ASP A 22 1.44 -0.19 -26.60
N ARG A 23 0.17 0.22 -26.65
CA ARG A 23 -0.54 0.94 -25.57
C ARG A 23 -1.34 0.02 -24.63
N SER A 24 -1.01 -1.26 -24.60
CA SER A 24 -1.69 -2.27 -23.80
C SER A 24 -0.69 -3.30 -23.25
N VAL A 25 -1.17 -4.17 -22.37
CA VAL A 25 -0.48 -5.40 -21.98
C VAL A 25 -1.36 -6.59 -22.34
N ARG A 26 -0.76 -7.67 -22.83
CA ARG A 26 -1.50 -8.81 -23.40
C ARG A 26 -0.92 -10.13 -22.94
N CYS A 27 -1.78 -11.14 -22.76
CA CYS A 27 -1.35 -12.52 -22.54
C CYS A 27 -1.38 -13.34 -23.85
N PRO A 28 -0.72 -14.52 -23.90
CA PRO A 28 -0.72 -15.40 -25.08
C PRO A 28 -2.11 -15.87 -25.51
N ARG A 29 -3.07 -15.97 -24.58
CA ARG A 29 -4.48 -16.31 -24.86
C ARG A 29 -5.30 -15.16 -25.43
N GLY A 30 -4.70 -14.00 -25.60
CA GLY A 30 -5.30 -12.88 -26.33
C GLY A 30 -6.00 -11.82 -25.46
N HIS A 31 -6.18 -12.05 -24.15
CA HIS A 31 -6.70 -11.01 -23.24
C HIS A 31 -5.76 -9.81 -23.23
N SER A 32 -6.32 -8.60 -23.39
CA SER A 32 -5.60 -7.34 -23.49
C SER A 32 -6.14 -6.31 -22.49
N PHE A 33 -5.24 -5.50 -21.93
CA PHE A 33 -5.57 -4.47 -20.95
C PHE A 33 -4.86 -3.17 -21.31
N ASP A 34 -5.62 -2.10 -21.52
CA ASP A 34 -5.07 -0.81 -21.94
C ASP A 34 -4.22 -0.16 -20.83
N LEU A 35 -3.10 0.42 -21.25
CA LEU A 35 -2.31 1.34 -20.42
C LEU A 35 -3.00 2.71 -20.44
N ALA A 36 -3.45 3.15 -19.27
CA ALA A 36 -4.00 4.48 -19.12
C ALA A 36 -2.92 5.54 -19.41
N ARG A 37 -3.32 6.69 -19.95
CA ARG A 37 -2.40 7.81 -20.24
C ARG A 37 -1.60 8.28 -19.01
N GLN A 38 -2.08 7.99 -17.80
CA GLN A 38 -1.43 8.34 -16.54
C GLN A 38 -0.36 7.33 -16.10
N GLY A 39 -0.22 6.20 -16.78
CA GLY A 39 0.87 5.23 -16.57
C GLY A 39 0.50 3.96 -15.81
N TYR A 40 -0.77 3.76 -15.45
CA TYR A 40 -1.25 2.53 -14.81
C TYR A 40 -2.03 1.64 -15.78
N VAL A 41 -2.12 0.34 -15.48
CA VAL A 41 -2.96 -0.62 -16.20
C VAL A 41 -4.14 -1.04 -15.33
N ASN A 42 -5.31 -1.29 -15.90
CA ASN A 42 -6.45 -1.84 -15.16
C ASN A 42 -6.47 -3.37 -15.26
N LEU A 43 -6.13 -4.08 -14.18
CA LEU A 43 -6.14 -5.54 -14.11
C LEU A 43 -7.28 -6.07 -13.22
N LEU A 44 -8.26 -5.25 -12.89
CA LEU A 44 -9.46 -5.69 -12.22
C LEU A 44 -10.47 -6.22 -13.24
N THR A 45 -10.86 -7.48 -13.09
CA THR A 45 -11.87 -8.13 -13.92
C THR A 45 -13.24 -8.09 -13.22
N GLY A 46 -14.30 -7.78 -13.96
CA GLY A 46 -15.66 -7.71 -13.42
C GLY A 46 -15.90 -6.52 -12.48
N GLN A 47 -16.99 -6.58 -11.71
CA GLN A 47 -17.37 -5.54 -10.75
C GLN A 47 -16.70 -5.82 -9.40
N THR A 48 -16.07 -4.80 -8.80
CA THR A 48 -15.68 -4.86 -7.39
C THR A 48 -16.81 -4.37 -6.50
N ARG A 49 -17.01 -5.03 -5.36
CA ARG A 49 -17.96 -4.59 -4.33
C ARG A 49 -17.42 -3.40 -3.53
N HIS A 50 -16.11 -3.18 -3.56
CA HIS A 50 -15.44 -2.12 -2.80
C HIS A 50 -15.16 -0.93 -3.72
N ARG A 51 -15.78 0.21 -3.42
CA ARG A 51 -15.37 1.47 -4.04
C ARG A 51 -14.08 1.93 -3.36
N GLY A 52 -13.01 2.08 -4.14
CA GLY A 52 -11.79 2.73 -3.68
C GLY A 52 -12.02 4.20 -3.34
N ASP A 53 -11.00 4.83 -2.77
CA ASP A 53 -11.03 6.24 -2.39
C ASP A 53 -11.44 7.17 -3.55
N SER A 54 -12.26 8.18 -3.24
CA SER A 54 -12.70 9.19 -4.20
C SER A 54 -11.57 10.14 -4.60
N ALA A 55 -11.79 11.00 -5.60
CA ALA A 55 -10.78 11.97 -6.00
C ALA A 55 -10.46 12.98 -4.88
N GLU A 56 -11.48 13.37 -4.12
CA GLU A 56 -11.43 14.30 -2.99
C GLU A 56 -10.66 13.68 -1.82
N MET A 57 -10.95 12.42 -1.46
CA MET A 57 -10.21 11.71 -0.41
C MET A 57 -8.73 11.55 -0.75
N VAL A 58 -8.42 11.23 -2.02
CA VAL A 58 -7.04 11.11 -2.48
C VAL A 58 -6.34 12.47 -2.50
N ALA A 59 -7.04 13.56 -2.83
CA ALA A 59 -6.50 14.91 -2.76
C ALA A 59 -6.19 15.32 -1.31
N ALA A 60 -7.11 15.07 -0.36
CA ALA A 60 -6.88 15.30 1.06
C ALA A 60 -5.70 14.48 1.59
N ARG A 61 -5.57 13.21 1.14
CA ARG A 61 -4.43 12.36 1.49
C ARG A 61 -3.11 12.96 0.99
N GLU A 62 -3.08 13.38 -0.27
CA GLU A 62 -1.90 13.98 -0.88
C GLU A 62 -1.49 15.26 -0.16
N GLU A 63 -2.43 16.17 0.11
CA GLU A 63 -2.20 17.40 0.86
C GLU A 63 -1.57 17.11 2.23
N PHE A 64 -2.18 16.22 3.01
CA PHE A 64 -1.71 15.88 4.35
C PHE A 64 -0.32 15.20 4.34
N LEU A 65 -0.07 14.29 3.39
CA LEU A 65 1.20 13.58 3.28
C LEU A 65 2.33 14.47 2.74
N LEU A 66 2.04 15.40 1.83
CA LEU A 66 3.03 16.35 1.30
C LEU A 66 3.40 17.45 2.31
N ALA A 67 2.50 17.77 3.24
CA ALA A 67 2.81 18.66 4.37
C ALA A 67 3.77 18.04 5.41
N GLY A 68 4.14 16.76 5.24
CA GLY A 68 5.16 16.09 6.05
C GLY A 68 4.69 15.60 7.42
N HIS A 69 3.40 15.74 7.75
CA HIS A 69 2.85 15.32 9.05
C HIS A 69 3.05 13.81 9.34
N TYR A 70 3.10 12.98 8.30
CA TYR A 70 3.36 11.53 8.37
C TYR A 70 4.76 11.14 7.86
N ASP A 71 5.70 12.09 7.76
CA ASP A 71 7.08 11.76 7.42
C ASP A 71 7.75 10.82 8.44
N PRO A 72 7.50 10.90 9.76
CA PRO A 72 8.00 9.90 10.71
C PRO A 72 7.53 8.47 10.38
N ILE A 73 6.26 8.29 9.99
CA ILE A 73 5.74 7.00 9.53
C ILE A 73 6.40 6.58 8.21
N THR A 74 6.53 7.52 7.28
CA THR A 74 7.15 7.25 5.97
C THR A 74 8.59 6.77 6.12
N GLY A 75 9.36 7.43 6.99
CA GLY A 75 10.72 7.05 7.34
C GLY A 75 10.80 5.72 8.08
N LEU A 76 9.86 5.44 8.99
CA LEU A 76 9.77 4.15 9.69
C LEU A 76 9.60 2.98 8.70
N VAL A 77 8.66 3.11 7.75
CA VAL A 77 8.40 2.10 6.71
C VAL A 77 9.59 1.96 5.77
N ALA A 78 10.14 3.08 5.28
CA ALA A 78 11.29 3.08 4.37
C ALA A 78 12.53 2.46 5.02
N GLY A 79 12.84 2.81 6.28
CA GLY A 79 13.96 2.27 7.01
C GLY A 79 13.82 0.78 7.31
N ALA A 80 12.61 0.30 7.64
CA ALA A 80 12.35 -1.12 7.78
C ALA A 80 12.53 -1.87 6.46
N ALA A 81 11.93 -1.38 5.38
CA ALA A 81 12.09 -1.96 4.05
C ALA A 81 13.56 -2.04 3.62
N ALA A 82 14.34 -0.97 3.82
CA ALA A 82 15.76 -0.96 3.50
C ALA A 82 16.55 -2.02 4.28
N ARG A 83 16.28 -2.21 5.58
CA ARG A 83 16.92 -3.27 6.37
C ARG A 83 16.58 -4.65 5.84
N GLU A 84 15.30 -4.89 5.53
CA GLU A 84 14.85 -6.19 5.01
C GLU A 84 15.42 -6.49 3.62
N LEU A 85 15.64 -5.46 2.80
CA LEU A 85 16.21 -5.56 1.46
C LEU A 85 17.75 -5.55 1.44
N ALA A 86 18.41 -5.08 2.50
CA ALA A 86 19.87 -5.00 2.60
C ALA A 86 20.54 -6.29 3.09
N GLY A 87 19.80 -7.22 3.69
CA GLY A 87 20.34 -8.53 4.06
C GLY A 87 20.94 -9.25 2.86
N ASP A 88 22.06 -9.96 3.06
CA ASP A 88 22.81 -10.69 2.03
C ASP A 88 21.84 -11.29 1.04
N GLY A 89 21.78 -10.71 -0.17
CA GLY A 89 20.84 -11.09 -1.20
C GLY A 89 20.90 -12.59 -1.35
N GLY A 90 19.89 -13.29 -0.80
CA GLY A 90 19.80 -14.73 -0.86
C GLY A 90 20.05 -15.10 -2.31
N ALA A 91 21.10 -15.90 -2.52
CA ALA A 91 21.66 -16.26 -3.82
C ALA A 91 20.63 -16.08 -4.93
N ALA A 92 20.86 -15.15 -5.86
CA ALA A 92 19.96 -14.74 -6.95
C ALA A 92 18.76 -15.69 -7.07
N TYR A 93 17.65 -15.33 -6.43
CA TYR A 93 16.53 -16.26 -6.26
C TYR A 93 16.13 -16.77 -7.65
N PRO A 94 16.15 -18.10 -7.87
CA PRO A 94 15.99 -18.65 -9.20
C PRO A 94 14.66 -18.16 -9.78
N GLU A 95 14.76 -17.74 -11.03
CA GLU A 95 13.68 -17.20 -11.84
C GLU A 95 12.35 -17.96 -11.61
N PRO A 96 11.20 -17.25 -11.54
CA PRO A 96 9.93 -17.93 -11.74
C PRO A 96 10.01 -18.72 -13.04
N ALA A 97 9.63 -20.00 -13.02
CA ALA A 97 9.75 -20.89 -14.18
C ALA A 97 9.25 -20.20 -15.46
N GLY A 98 10.17 -19.90 -16.40
CA GLY A 98 9.88 -19.22 -17.66
C GLY A 98 10.61 -17.89 -17.92
N ALA A 99 11.35 -17.33 -16.94
CA ALA A 99 12.19 -16.16 -17.17
C ALA A 99 13.66 -16.57 -17.38
N ALA A 100 14.23 -16.21 -18.54
CA ALA A 100 15.56 -16.62 -18.94
C ALA A 100 16.64 -15.68 -18.39
N GLY A 101 17.40 -16.12 -17.39
CA GLY A 101 18.83 -15.86 -17.26
C GLY A 101 19.31 -14.44 -16.91
N ALA A 102 18.48 -13.55 -16.36
CA ALA A 102 18.94 -12.22 -15.93
C ALA A 102 18.63 -11.97 -14.45
N ALA A 103 19.61 -11.52 -13.67
CA ALA A 103 19.37 -11.10 -12.29
C ALA A 103 18.36 -9.94 -12.27
N TYR A 104 17.18 -10.22 -11.73
CA TYR A 104 16.04 -9.33 -11.70
C TYR A 104 16.08 -8.47 -10.42
N PRO A 105 15.80 -7.15 -10.48
CA PRO A 105 15.78 -6.31 -9.29
C PRO A 105 14.69 -6.75 -8.32
N ASP A 106 14.92 -6.67 -7.02
CA ASP A 106 13.91 -7.02 -6.03
C ASP A 106 12.59 -6.25 -6.25
N LEU A 107 11.47 -6.98 -6.24
CA LEU A 107 10.15 -6.40 -6.37
C LEU A 107 9.58 -6.04 -4.99
N VAL A 108 9.22 -4.77 -4.82
CA VAL A 108 8.39 -4.28 -3.72
C VAL A 108 6.96 -4.11 -4.21
N VAL A 109 6.02 -4.85 -3.62
CA VAL A 109 4.58 -4.71 -3.92
C VAL A 109 3.91 -3.93 -2.80
N ASP A 110 3.27 -2.82 -3.12
CA ASP A 110 2.46 -2.04 -2.16
C ASP A 110 0.97 -2.34 -2.38
N ALA A 111 0.39 -3.12 -1.46
CA ALA A 111 -0.98 -3.59 -1.53
C ALA A 111 -1.92 -2.62 -0.79
N GLY A 112 -2.61 -1.79 -1.56
CA GLY A 112 -3.35 -0.61 -1.07
C GLY A 112 -2.49 0.64 -1.06
N ALA A 113 -1.73 0.86 -2.14
CA ALA A 113 -0.67 1.87 -2.21
C ALA A 113 -1.15 3.31 -2.07
N GLY A 114 -2.44 3.58 -2.31
CA GLY A 114 -2.97 4.93 -2.33
C GLY A 114 -2.23 5.80 -3.34
N THR A 115 -1.63 6.89 -2.86
CA THR A 115 -0.86 7.82 -3.71
C THR A 115 0.53 7.31 -4.07
N GLY A 116 0.99 6.19 -3.49
CA GLY A 116 2.33 5.65 -3.67
C GLY A 116 3.40 6.33 -2.82
N ARG A 117 3.04 7.17 -1.84
CA ARG A 117 3.99 7.90 -0.96
C ARG A 117 4.96 6.96 -0.25
N TYR A 118 4.45 5.89 0.36
CA TYR A 118 5.27 4.91 1.09
C TYR A 118 6.16 4.11 0.15
N LEU A 119 5.59 3.59 -0.95
CA LEU A 119 6.38 2.90 -1.99
C LEU A 119 7.51 3.77 -2.53
N GLY A 120 7.25 5.05 -2.82
CA GLY A 120 8.27 5.99 -3.30
C GLY A 120 9.44 6.11 -2.32
N ALA A 121 9.14 6.35 -1.04
CA ALA A 121 10.18 6.45 -0.01
C ALA A 121 10.97 5.15 0.19
N VAL A 122 10.31 4.00 0.09
CA VAL A 122 10.97 2.69 0.11
C VAL A 122 11.93 2.54 -1.06
N LEU A 123 11.53 2.93 -2.27
CA LEU A 123 12.39 2.86 -3.45
C LEU A 123 13.57 3.82 -3.34
N ASP A 124 13.40 5.01 -2.77
CA ASP A 124 14.52 5.93 -2.49
C ASP A 124 15.53 5.30 -1.53
N ALA A 125 15.07 4.60 -0.49
CA ALA A 125 15.92 3.92 0.48
C ALA A 125 16.54 2.59 -0.03
N ALA A 126 15.97 2.01 -1.10
CA ALA A 126 16.42 0.76 -1.71
C ALA A 126 16.68 0.94 -3.22
N PRO A 127 17.87 1.43 -3.63
CA PRO A 127 18.15 1.85 -5.00
C PRO A 127 18.13 0.72 -6.04
N ALA A 128 18.36 -0.53 -5.62
CA ALA A 128 18.31 -1.70 -6.49
C ALA A 128 16.89 -2.24 -6.73
N ALA A 129 15.90 -1.80 -5.94
CA ALA A 129 14.54 -2.32 -6.01
C ALA A 129 13.69 -1.61 -7.08
N VAL A 130 12.64 -2.30 -7.52
CA VAL A 130 11.55 -1.77 -8.34
C VAL A 130 10.21 -1.95 -7.63
N GLY A 131 9.25 -1.09 -7.93
CA GLY A 131 7.98 -1.03 -7.21
C GLY A 131 6.76 -1.37 -8.05
N LEU A 132 5.78 -2.02 -7.43
CA LEU A 132 4.44 -2.19 -7.96
C LEU A 132 3.40 -1.67 -6.96
N ALA A 133 2.72 -0.59 -7.31
CA ALA A 133 1.58 -0.07 -6.56
C ALA A 133 0.29 -0.76 -7.03
N LEU A 134 -0.43 -1.39 -6.09
CA LEU A 134 -1.75 -1.99 -6.31
C LEU A 134 -2.80 -1.24 -5.50
N ASP A 135 -3.88 -0.82 -6.16
CA ASP A 135 -5.01 -0.15 -5.51
C ASP A 135 -6.29 -0.36 -6.33
N VAL A 136 -7.46 -0.20 -5.71
CA VAL A 136 -8.76 -0.21 -6.38
C VAL A 136 -9.17 1.19 -6.87
N SER A 137 -8.57 2.25 -6.31
CA SER A 137 -8.86 3.64 -6.61
C SER A 137 -8.11 4.11 -7.86
N LYS A 138 -8.87 4.37 -8.94
CA LYS A 138 -8.33 5.04 -10.14
C LYS A 138 -7.69 6.40 -9.82
N PRO A 139 -8.31 7.29 -9.00
CA PRO A 139 -7.66 8.54 -8.59
C PRO A 139 -6.32 8.34 -7.87
N ALA A 140 -6.20 7.31 -7.03
CA ALA A 140 -4.96 6.99 -6.31
C ALA A 140 -3.87 6.52 -7.27
N LEU A 141 -4.19 5.58 -8.18
CA LEU A 141 -3.25 5.04 -9.16
C LEU A 141 -2.71 6.09 -10.14
N ARG A 142 -3.49 7.13 -10.44
CA ARG A 142 -2.99 8.27 -11.26
C ARG A 142 -1.81 8.97 -10.60
N ARG A 143 -1.75 8.99 -9.27
CA ARG A 143 -0.63 9.54 -8.48
C ARG A 143 0.45 8.48 -8.28
N ALA A 144 0.08 7.27 -7.88
CA ALA A 144 1.02 6.18 -7.63
C ALA A 144 1.87 5.82 -8.85
N ALA A 145 1.29 5.85 -10.06
CA ALA A 145 2.02 5.64 -11.32
C ALA A 145 3.14 6.64 -11.58
N ARG A 146 3.14 7.78 -10.87
CA ARG A 146 4.08 8.89 -11.00
C ARG A 146 4.85 9.15 -9.72
N ALA A 147 4.60 8.37 -8.66
CA ALA A 147 5.20 8.57 -7.35
C ALA A 147 6.73 8.38 -7.37
N HIS A 148 7.23 7.52 -8.28
CA HIS A 148 8.66 7.26 -8.40
C HIS A 148 9.00 6.65 -9.78
N PRO A 149 10.14 6.98 -10.43
CA PRO A 149 10.50 6.49 -11.78
C PRO A 149 10.75 4.97 -11.86
N ARG A 150 11.03 4.32 -10.73
CA ARG A 150 11.15 2.86 -10.60
C ARG A 150 9.84 2.17 -10.17
N ALA A 151 8.75 2.91 -9.99
CA ALA A 151 7.43 2.35 -9.68
C ALA A 151 6.61 2.12 -10.95
N SER A 152 5.78 1.07 -10.93
CA SER A 152 4.68 0.84 -11.85
C SER A 152 3.39 0.69 -11.04
N ALA A 153 2.23 0.91 -11.68
CA ALA A 153 0.95 0.86 -10.99
C ALA A 153 -0.06 0.01 -11.76
N ALA A 154 -0.84 -0.78 -11.03
CA ALA A 154 -1.93 -1.56 -11.60
C ALA A 154 -3.17 -1.51 -10.71
N LEU A 155 -4.34 -1.41 -11.34
CA LEU A 155 -5.61 -1.50 -10.63
C LEU A 155 -5.90 -2.96 -10.34
N ALA A 156 -6.00 -3.28 -9.04
CA ALA A 156 -6.30 -4.61 -8.54
C ALA A 156 -7.05 -4.53 -7.21
N ASP A 157 -7.88 -5.53 -6.94
CA ASP A 157 -8.58 -5.67 -5.67
C ASP A 157 -7.80 -6.62 -4.76
N THR A 158 -7.27 -6.08 -3.67
CA THR A 158 -6.46 -6.85 -2.71
C THR A 158 -7.23 -8.03 -2.11
N TRP A 159 -8.56 -7.96 -2.03
CA TRP A 159 -9.38 -9.05 -1.48
C TRP A 159 -9.58 -10.23 -2.43
N ARG A 160 -9.29 -10.06 -3.73
CA ARG A 160 -9.49 -11.11 -4.73
C ARG A 160 -8.18 -11.88 -4.92
N GLY A 161 -7.52 -11.63 -6.05
CA GLY A 161 -6.19 -12.14 -6.35
C GLY A 161 -5.33 -11.01 -6.86
N LEU A 162 -4.11 -10.91 -6.37
CA LEU A 162 -3.10 -9.98 -6.85
C LEU A 162 -2.63 -10.46 -8.23
N PRO A 163 -2.58 -9.58 -9.25
CA PRO A 163 -2.13 -9.93 -10.60
C PRO A 163 -0.61 -10.04 -10.68
N VAL A 164 -0.01 -10.74 -9.72
CA VAL A 164 1.43 -10.92 -9.52
C VAL A 164 1.70 -12.41 -9.49
N ALA A 165 2.80 -12.82 -10.12
CA ALA A 165 3.26 -14.19 -10.13
C ALA A 165 3.57 -14.71 -8.72
N ASP A 166 3.47 -16.02 -8.55
CA ASP A 166 3.86 -16.69 -7.31
C ASP A 166 5.34 -16.43 -7.02
N ARG A 167 5.67 -16.18 -5.76
CA ARG A 167 7.05 -15.99 -5.28
C ARG A 167 7.86 -14.95 -6.07
N ALA A 168 7.22 -13.87 -6.50
CA ALA A 168 7.87 -12.81 -7.28
C ALA A 168 8.25 -11.57 -6.45
N ALA A 169 7.61 -11.37 -5.30
CA ALA A 169 7.85 -10.21 -4.43
C ALA A 169 8.93 -10.53 -3.39
N ARG A 170 9.91 -9.64 -3.25
CA ARG A 170 10.86 -9.68 -2.13
C ARG A 170 10.29 -8.99 -0.88
N LEU A 171 9.43 -8.00 -1.09
CA LEU A 171 8.78 -7.25 -0.03
C LEU A 171 7.32 -6.97 -0.42
N VAL A 172 6.40 -7.20 0.52
CA VAL A 172 5.03 -6.72 0.40
C VAL A 172 4.81 -5.67 1.49
N LEU A 173 4.36 -4.48 1.10
CA LEU A 173 3.92 -3.41 1.99
C LEU A 173 2.40 -3.47 2.12
N ASN A 174 1.91 -3.32 3.35
CA ASN A 174 0.50 -3.15 3.64
C ASN A 174 0.33 -2.06 4.69
N VAL A 175 0.07 -0.83 4.24
CA VAL A 175 0.03 0.36 5.09
C VAL A 175 -1.41 0.87 5.18
N PHE A 176 -2.05 0.71 6.34
CA PHE A 176 -3.45 1.08 6.57
C PHE A 176 -4.47 0.46 5.59
N ALA A 177 -4.09 -0.59 4.89
CA ALA A 177 -4.87 -1.20 3.83
C ALA A 177 -5.48 -2.57 4.24
N PRO A 178 -6.50 -3.04 3.51
CA PRO A 178 -7.01 -4.40 3.64
C PRO A 178 -5.92 -5.47 3.47
N ARG A 179 -6.11 -6.64 4.10
CA ARG A 179 -5.10 -7.70 4.15
C ARG A 179 -5.64 -8.99 3.60
N ASN A 180 -4.89 -9.60 2.69
CA ASN A 180 -5.19 -10.89 2.12
C ASN A 180 -3.99 -11.82 2.36
N GLY A 181 -3.97 -12.46 3.54
CA GLY A 181 -2.89 -13.34 3.96
C GLY A 181 -2.54 -14.43 2.93
N PRO A 182 -3.53 -15.17 2.37
CA PRO A 182 -3.28 -16.14 1.31
C PRO A 182 -2.55 -15.55 0.09
N GLU A 183 -3.00 -14.40 -0.41
CA GLU A 183 -2.37 -13.78 -1.58
C GLU A 183 -1.01 -13.18 -1.28
N PHE A 184 -0.83 -12.55 -0.12
CA PHE A 184 0.46 -12.02 0.31
C PHE A 184 1.48 -13.15 0.42
N HIS A 185 1.09 -14.30 0.98
CA HIS A 185 1.94 -15.48 1.06
C HIS A 185 2.28 -16.03 -0.32
N ARG A 186 1.29 -16.15 -1.22
CA ARG A 186 1.49 -16.65 -2.58
C ARG A 186 2.50 -15.82 -3.37
N VAL A 187 2.41 -14.49 -3.32
CA VAL A 187 3.28 -13.61 -4.12
C VAL A 187 4.66 -13.41 -3.51
N LEU A 188 4.82 -13.61 -2.19
CA LEU A 188 6.11 -13.47 -1.52
C LEU A 188 7.04 -14.63 -1.83
N ARG A 189 8.32 -14.30 -2.06
CA ARG A 189 9.40 -15.28 -2.04
C ARG A 189 9.52 -15.88 -0.63
N PRO A 190 10.03 -17.11 -0.48
CA PRO A 190 10.36 -17.71 0.82
C PRO A 190 11.33 -16.86 1.66
N ASP A 191 12.27 -16.15 1.03
CA ASP A 191 13.18 -15.21 1.69
C ASP A 191 12.62 -13.77 1.78
N GLY A 192 11.36 -13.59 1.39
CA GLY A 192 10.67 -12.31 1.38
C GLY A 192 10.20 -11.87 2.78
N THR A 193 9.68 -10.64 2.84
CA THR A 193 9.12 -10.06 4.07
C THR A 193 7.78 -9.41 3.77
N LEU A 194 6.81 -9.57 4.68
CA LEU A 194 5.58 -8.76 4.71
C LEU A 194 5.74 -7.69 5.80
N LEU A 195 5.60 -6.42 5.41
CA LEU A 195 5.55 -5.28 6.33
C LEU A 195 4.12 -4.78 6.46
N VAL A 196 3.58 -4.78 7.68
CA VAL A 196 2.21 -4.37 7.99
C VAL A 196 2.23 -3.20 8.95
N LEU A 197 1.70 -2.06 8.53
CA LEU A 197 1.48 -0.92 9.42
C LEU A 197 0.00 -0.86 9.84
N THR A 198 -0.23 -0.86 11.15
CA THR A 198 -1.56 -0.75 11.77
C THR A 198 -1.65 0.48 12.65
N PRO A 199 -2.82 1.12 12.77
CA PRO A 199 -3.03 2.09 13.82
C PRO A 199 -3.19 1.36 15.16
N ALA A 200 -2.58 1.89 16.22
CA ALA A 200 -2.79 1.42 17.59
C ALA A 200 -4.11 1.97 18.16
N ALA A 201 -4.52 1.49 19.33
CA ALA A 201 -5.81 1.83 19.95
C ALA A 201 -5.99 3.34 20.19
N ASP A 202 -4.91 4.04 20.55
CA ASP A 202 -4.89 5.47 20.85
C ASP A 202 -4.55 6.36 19.63
N HIS A 203 -4.44 5.76 18.44
CA HIS A 203 -4.20 6.50 17.20
C HIS A 203 -5.28 7.54 16.96
N LEU A 204 -4.90 8.83 16.93
CA LEU A 204 -5.80 9.96 16.74
C LEU A 204 -6.89 10.08 17.81
N GLY A 205 -6.72 9.47 18.99
CA GLY A 205 -7.78 9.35 20.00
C GLY A 205 -8.49 10.67 20.35
N ALA A 206 -7.71 11.75 20.53
CA ALA A 206 -8.26 13.07 20.81
C ALA A 206 -9.18 13.62 19.69
N LEU A 207 -8.89 13.31 18.42
CA LEU A 207 -9.75 13.67 17.29
C LEU A 207 -10.97 12.76 17.19
N VAL A 208 -10.76 11.45 17.43
CA VAL A 208 -11.83 10.45 17.37
C VAL A 208 -12.97 10.82 18.32
N ASP A 209 -12.65 11.22 19.55
CA ASP A 209 -13.66 11.62 20.53
C ASP A 209 -14.31 12.96 20.19
N ARG A 210 -13.54 13.96 19.74
CA ARG A 210 -14.04 15.31 19.44
C ARG A 210 -14.91 15.37 18.19
N LEU A 211 -14.57 14.59 17.17
CA LEU A 211 -15.24 14.58 15.87
C LEU A 211 -16.13 13.35 15.66
N ARG A 212 -16.27 12.49 16.68
CA ARG A 212 -17.05 11.24 16.63
C ARG A 212 -16.66 10.35 15.45
N LEU A 213 -15.35 10.23 15.21
CA LEU A 213 -14.80 9.42 14.13
C LEU A 213 -14.91 7.93 14.46
N LEU A 214 -14.64 7.08 13.46
CA LEU A 214 -14.51 5.65 13.71
C LEU A 214 -13.35 5.38 14.67
N ARG A 215 -13.67 4.74 15.80
CA ARG A 215 -12.69 4.25 16.75
C ARG A 215 -11.88 3.11 16.15
N VAL A 216 -10.56 3.14 16.37
CA VAL A 216 -9.72 1.98 16.12
C VAL A 216 -10.04 0.95 17.19
N ASP A 217 -10.39 -0.24 16.74
CA ASP A 217 -10.60 -1.35 17.65
C ASP A 217 -9.27 -1.72 18.34
N PRO A 218 -9.24 -1.81 19.68
CA PRO A 218 -8.00 -1.98 20.43
C PRO A 218 -7.27 -3.28 20.09
N ASP A 219 -7.99 -4.35 19.73
CA ASP A 219 -7.39 -5.65 19.41
C ASP A 219 -7.07 -5.77 17.92
N LYS A 220 -7.10 -4.67 17.16
CA LYS A 220 -6.90 -4.69 15.70
C LYS A 220 -5.52 -5.23 15.31
N ALA A 221 -4.47 -4.92 16.08
CA ALA A 221 -3.13 -5.43 15.83
C ALA A 221 -3.07 -6.96 16.07
N ASP A 222 -3.64 -7.43 17.18
CA ASP A 222 -3.63 -8.86 17.51
C ASP A 222 -4.52 -9.68 16.58
N ARG A 223 -5.73 -9.23 16.25
CA ARG A 223 -6.55 -9.87 15.20
C ARG A 223 -5.88 -9.87 13.83
N THR A 224 -5.00 -8.91 13.56
CA THR A 224 -4.21 -8.91 12.33
C THR A 224 -3.17 -10.01 12.37
N ALA A 225 -2.45 -10.13 13.49
CA ALA A 225 -1.50 -11.21 13.68
C ALA A 225 -2.20 -12.57 13.59
N ASP A 226 -3.36 -12.75 14.22
CA ASP A 226 -4.14 -13.99 14.16
C ASP A 226 -4.56 -14.36 12.74
N ARG A 227 -5.00 -13.38 11.94
CA ARG A 227 -5.38 -13.60 10.53
C ARG A 227 -4.20 -13.97 9.63
N LEU A 228 -2.97 -13.67 10.05
CA LEU A 228 -1.74 -13.99 9.33
C LEU A 228 -1.04 -15.23 9.90
N ALA A 229 -1.35 -15.62 11.14
CA ALA A 229 -0.62 -16.62 11.92
C ALA A 229 -0.56 -18.00 11.25
N ASP A 230 -1.53 -18.36 10.40
CA ASP A 230 -1.49 -19.65 9.68
C ASP A 230 -0.42 -19.71 8.59
N ARG A 231 0.08 -18.56 8.11
CA ARG A 231 0.93 -18.44 6.92
C ARG A 231 2.24 -17.71 7.16
N PHE A 232 2.32 -17.00 8.28
CA PHE A 232 3.40 -16.09 8.57
C PHE A 232 3.89 -16.21 10.00
N ASP A 233 5.20 -16.14 10.16
CA ASP A 233 5.84 -15.95 11.45
C ASP A 233 6.09 -14.46 11.67
N LEU A 234 5.63 -13.96 12.81
CA LEU A 234 5.94 -12.62 13.28
C LEU A 234 7.41 -12.56 13.72
N VAL A 235 8.19 -11.72 13.07
CA VAL A 235 9.61 -11.51 13.40
C VAL A 235 9.80 -10.33 14.34
N ARG A 236 9.08 -9.23 14.09
CA ARG A 236 9.29 -7.98 14.82
C ARG A 236 8.01 -7.16 14.90
N ARG A 237 7.77 -6.53 16.05
CA ARG A 237 6.80 -5.44 16.23
C ARG A 237 7.55 -4.20 16.69
N ASP A 238 7.28 -3.08 16.01
CA ASP A 238 7.82 -1.77 16.30
C ASP A 238 6.66 -0.81 16.56
N PRO A 239 6.22 -0.65 17.83
CA PRO A 239 5.29 0.40 18.19
C PRO A 239 5.98 1.76 18.00
N HIS A 240 5.26 2.69 17.39
CA HIS A 240 5.75 4.04 17.12
C HIS A 240 4.67 5.06 17.47
N ARG A 241 5.06 6.01 18.31
CA ARG A 241 4.17 7.06 18.81
C ARG A 241 4.87 8.40 18.74
N TYR A 242 4.17 9.40 18.24
CA TYR A 242 4.61 10.79 18.26
C TYR A 242 3.41 11.72 18.28
N ASP A 243 3.63 12.94 18.75
CA ASP A 243 2.61 13.97 18.79
C ASP A 243 2.80 14.97 17.66
N LEU A 244 1.68 15.42 17.12
CA LEU A 244 1.57 16.48 16.15
C LEU A 244 0.80 17.64 16.76
N ASP A 245 1.12 18.84 16.31
CA ASP A 245 0.30 20.02 16.55
C ASP A 245 -0.19 20.52 15.19
N LEU A 246 -1.43 20.15 14.84
CA LEU A 246 -1.96 20.31 13.50
C LEU A 246 -2.78 21.61 13.41
N PRO A 247 -2.58 22.43 12.35
CA PRO A 247 -3.53 23.48 12.07
C PRO A 247 -4.89 22.87 11.71
N ARG A 248 -5.97 23.62 11.95
CA ARG A 248 -7.34 23.15 11.72
C ARG A 248 -7.56 22.61 10.29
N GLU A 249 -6.97 23.23 9.27
CA GLU A 249 -7.07 22.71 7.88
C GLU A 249 -6.45 21.33 7.72
N ALA A 250 -5.28 21.07 8.33
CA ALA A 250 -4.62 19.77 8.26
C ALA A 250 -5.42 18.69 8.98
N VAL A 251 -6.18 19.03 10.04
CA VAL A 251 -7.14 18.10 10.66
C VAL A 251 -8.25 17.74 9.68
N GLY A 252 -8.75 18.71 8.91
CA GLY A 252 -9.72 18.46 7.84
C GLY A 252 -9.19 17.47 6.80
N ALA A 253 -7.96 17.68 6.32
CA ALA A 253 -7.31 16.77 5.38
C ALA A 253 -7.07 15.37 5.96
N LEU A 254 -6.61 15.28 7.21
CA LEU A 254 -6.40 14.02 7.95
C LEU A 254 -7.69 13.20 8.06
N VAL A 255 -8.81 13.83 8.42
CA VAL A 255 -10.10 13.13 8.52
C VAL A 255 -10.63 12.76 7.13
N GLY A 256 -10.50 13.68 6.16
CA GLY A 256 -10.95 13.49 4.79
C GLY A 256 -10.21 12.39 4.04
N MET A 257 -8.98 12.05 4.42
CA MET A 257 -8.22 10.96 3.81
C MET A 257 -8.51 9.57 4.40
N GLY A 258 -9.18 9.51 5.56
CA GLY A 258 -9.43 8.27 6.31
C GLY A 258 -10.82 7.69 6.07
N PRO A 259 -11.08 6.46 6.56
CA PRO A 259 -12.38 5.79 6.38
C PRO A 259 -13.55 6.53 7.04
N SER A 260 -13.29 7.44 7.97
CA SER A 260 -14.33 8.27 8.59
C SER A 260 -15.03 9.20 7.59
N ALA A 261 -14.36 9.59 6.50
CA ALA A 261 -14.98 10.36 5.42
C ALA A 261 -16.18 9.66 4.78
N TRP A 262 -16.23 8.32 4.81
CA TRP A 262 -17.38 7.54 4.31
C TRP A 262 -18.54 7.43 5.30
N HIS A 263 -18.31 7.72 6.57
CA HIS A 263 -19.23 7.40 7.67
C HIS A 263 -19.66 8.61 8.49
N THR A 264 -19.17 9.80 8.18
CA THR A 264 -19.57 11.04 8.83
C THR A 264 -20.42 11.88 7.88
N ASP A 265 -21.53 12.42 8.39
CA ASP A 265 -22.30 13.44 7.69
C ASP A 265 -21.39 14.66 7.39
N PRO A 266 -21.22 15.06 6.12
CA PRO A 266 -20.34 16.16 5.73
C PRO A 266 -20.65 17.47 6.46
N GLU A 267 -21.91 17.77 6.74
CA GLU A 267 -22.30 18.99 7.44
C GLU A 267 -21.91 18.94 8.91
N ALA A 268 -22.16 17.80 9.57
CA ALA A 268 -21.72 17.56 10.94
C ALA A 268 -20.19 17.60 11.08
N LEU A 269 -19.44 17.02 10.14
CA LEU A 269 -17.98 17.09 10.12
C LEU A 269 -17.49 18.53 9.97
N ALA A 270 -18.05 19.29 9.02
CA ALA A 270 -17.69 20.69 8.81
C ALA A 270 -18.00 21.54 10.05
N ALA A 271 -19.14 21.30 10.71
CA ALA A 271 -19.49 21.98 11.97
C ALA A 271 -18.53 21.61 13.12
N GLY A 272 -18.13 20.33 13.21
CA GLY A 272 -17.13 19.86 14.17
C GLY A 272 -15.77 20.52 13.96
N LEU A 273 -15.29 20.57 12.72
CA LEU A 273 -14.02 21.20 12.35
C LEU A 273 -14.02 22.70 12.70
N ARG A 274 -15.11 23.43 12.45
CA ARG A 274 -15.24 24.87 12.81
C ARG A 274 -15.13 25.15 14.31
N ARG A 275 -15.44 24.16 15.17
CA ARG A 275 -15.37 24.29 16.63
C ARG A 275 -14.00 23.94 17.21
N LEU A 276 -13.10 23.37 16.41
CA LEU A 276 -11.74 23.07 16.85
C LEU A 276 -10.97 24.38 17.07
N PRO A 277 -10.01 24.43 18.01
CA PRO A 277 -9.03 25.52 18.06
C PRO A 277 -8.24 25.60 16.75
N ASP A 278 -7.52 26.71 16.55
CA ASP A 278 -6.71 26.90 15.33
C ASP A 278 -5.59 25.88 15.20
N ARG A 279 -5.11 25.37 16.35
CA ARG A 279 -4.11 24.31 16.44
C ARG A 279 -4.59 23.21 17.37
N VAL A 280 -4.47 21.97 16.93
CA VAL A 280 -5.02 20.79 17.60
C VAL A 280 -3.90 19.81 17.90
N PRO A 281 -3.65 19.47 19.18
CA PRO A 281 -2.72 18.42 19.53
C PRO A 281 -3.32 17.06 19.13
N VAL A 282 -2.53 16.25 18.43
CA VAL A 282 -2.93 14.95 17.89
C VAL A 282 -1.84 13.94 18.13
N THR A 283 -2.16 12.85 18.81
CA THR A 283 -1.25 11.71 18.93
C THR A 283 -1.40 10.79 17.72
N VAL A 284 -0.28 10.52 17.06
CA VAL A 284 -0.15 9.46 16.06
C VAL A 284 0.48 8.25 16.75
N SER A 285 -0.26 7.15 16.78
CA SER A 285 0.19 5.90 17.41
C SER A 285 -0.03 4.72 16.45
N VAL A 286 1.03 4.05 16.04
CA VAL A 286 0.99 2.98 15.04
C VAL A 286 1.90 1.84 15.46
N GLU A 287 1.69 0.67 14.89
CA GLU A 287 2.59 -0.47 15.01
C GLU A 287 3.00 -0.95 13.62
N LEU A 288 4.31 -1.01 13.39
CA LEU A 288 4.88 -1.68 12.22
C LEU A 288 5.29 -3.10 12.62
N ALA A 289 4.70 -4.09 11.96
CA ALA A 289 5.03 -5.48 12.16
C ALA A 289 5.69 -6.08 10.91
N SER A 290 6.73 -6.88 11.12
CA SER A 290 7.47 -7.59 10.07
C SER A 290 7.22 -9.09 10.19
N TYR A 291 6.88 -9.72 9.08
CA TYR A 291 6.53 -11.13 9.02
C TYR A 291 7.32 -11.87 7.95
N ARG A 292 7.62 -13.14 8.19
CA ARG A 292 8.24 -14.06 7.23
C ARG A 292 7.24 -15.15 6.82
N PRO A 293 7.18 -15.53 5.53
CA PRO A 293 6.30 -16.61 5.11
C PRO A 293 6.78 -17.93 5.72
N ARG A 294 5.83 -18.77 6.14
CA ARG A 294 6.05 -20.17 6.52
C ARG A 294 6.16 -21.08 5.30
#